data_AF-A0A7Y1TU62-F1
#
_entry.id   AF-A0A7Y1TU62-F1
#
_cell.length_a   1.000
_cell.length_b   1.000
_cell.length_c   1.000
_cell.angle_alpha   90.00
_cell.angle_beta   90.00
_cell.angle_gamma   90.00
#
_symmetry.space_group_name_H-M   'P 1'
#
loop_
_entity.id
_entity.type
_entity.pdbx_description
1 polymer ?
#
loop_
_entity_poly.entity_id
_entity_poly.type
_entity_poly.pdbx_seq_one_letter_code
_entity_poly.pdbx_strand_id
1 'polypeptide(L)'
;ESRRGELFELRFASPVMSVLEACGEMPLPPYLGRRAEAADIERYQTVYARDPGAIAAPTAGLHFDKQMLDETRAKGVKHAYVTLHVGAGTFQSLRKENIDENRLHSERVIVSEVAMTQINRARDAGGRIIAVGTTAVRSLECAAHDGHLREFSGETDLFIRPGYQFQCVDAVITNFHLPQSSLLMLVAAFAGKERILSAYAHAVRNAYRFFSYGDSMFLTPERD
;
A
#
# COMPACT_ATOMS: atom_id res chain seq x y z
N GLU A 1 -16.16 24.84 6.05
CA GLU A 1 -15.38 26.09 6.05
C GLU A 1 -15.00 26.52 4.64
N SER A 2 -14.50 25.60 3.82
CA SER A 2 -14.23 25.84 2.41
C SER A 2 -14.39 24.54 1.60
N ARG A 3 -14.23 24.63 0.28
CA ARG A 3 -14.18 23.47 -0.63
C ARG A 3 -12.89 23.52 -1.44
N ARG A 4 -12.16 22.40 -1.49
CA ARG A 4 -10.98 22.22 -2.35
C ARG A 4 -11.24 21.05 -3.30
N GLY A 5 -11.64 21.36 -4.54
CA GLY A 5 -12.00 20.33 -5.53
C GLY A 5 -13.20 19.48 -5.09
N GLU A 6 -13.02 18.15 -5.03
CA GLU A 6 -14.04 17.21 -4.53
C GLU A 6 -14.09 17.13 -2.98
N LEU A 7 -13.17 17.79 -2.27
CA LEU A 7 -13.04 17.69 -0.80
C LEU A 7 -13.65 18.91 -0.08
N PHE A 8 -14.20 18.65 1.11
CA PHE A 8 -14.71 19.67 2.03
C PHE A 8 -13.74 19.90 3.18
N GLU A 9 -13.47 21.16 3.50
CA GLU A 9 -12.73 21.55 4.69
C GLU A 9 -13.72 21.74 5.85
N LEU A 10 -13.57 20.92 6.89
CA LEU A 10 -14.45 20.89 8.06
C LEU A 10 -13.69 21.38 9.30
N ARG A 11 -14.35 22.19 10.12
CA ARG A 11 -13.89 22.54 11.46
C ARG A 11 -14.78 21.85 12.46
N PHE A 12 -14.16 21.17 13.43
CA PHE A 12 -14.85 20.47 14.50
C PHE A 12 -14.71 21.29 15.79
N ALA A 13 -15.76 21.27 16.62
CA ALA A 13 -15.74 21.94 17.93
C ALA A 13 -14.91 21.17 18.99
N SER A 14 -14.53 19.93 18.68
CA SER A 14 -13.72 19.04 19.50
C SER A 14 -12.65 18.34 18.62
N PRO A 15 -11.65 17.66 19.21
CA PRO A 15 -10.69 16.88 18.44
C PRO A 15 -11.39 15.90 17.49
N VAL A 16 -11.01 15.93 16.20
CA VAL A 16 -11.69 15.16 15.14
C VAL A 16 -11.73 13.66 15.44
N MET A 17 -10.68 13.10 16.04
CA MET A 17 -10.62 11.68 16.38
C MET A 17 -11.73 11.26 17.34
N SER A 18 -12.04 12.06 18.36
CA SER A 18 -13.13 11.75 19.30
C SER A 18 -14.50 11.79 18.63
N VAL A 19 -14.69 12.64 17.62
CA VAL A 19 -15.92 12.67 16.82
C VAL A 19 -16.02 11.45 15.92
N LEU A 20 -14.91 11.06 15.28
CA LEU A 20 -14.85 9.86 14.43
C LEU A 20 -15.05 8.57 15.24
N GLU A 21 -14.52 8.49 16.45
CA GLU A 21 -14.72 7.35 17.34
C GLU A 21 -16.18 7.23 17.83
N ALA A 22 -16.83 8.37 18.09
CA ALA A 22 -18.21 8.39 18.58
C ALA A 22 -19.25 8.15 17.46
N CYS A 23 -18.98 8.61 16.24
CA CYS A 23 -19.97 8.65 15.16
C CYS A 23 -19.58 7.83 13.92
N GLY A 24 -18.34 7.40 13.81
CA GLY A 24 -17.81 6.70 12.63
C GLY A 24 -18.01 5.19 12.69
N GLU A 25 -17.91 4.55 11.53
CA GLU A 25 -17.88 3.11 11.38
C GLU A 25 -16.62 2.72 10.59
N MET A 26 -16.09 1.51 10.82
CA MET A 26 -14.95 0.99 10.07
C MET A 26 -15.33 0.89 8.58
N PRO A 27 -14.61 1.57 7.68
CA PRO A 27 -14.85 1.46 6.24
C PRO A 27 -14.38 0.09 5.72
N LEU A 28 -15.31 -0.85 5.57
CA LEU A 28 -15.05 -2.12 4.90
C LEU A 28 -14.99 -1.95 3.38
N PRO A 29 -14.22 -2.79 2.67
CA PRO A 29 -14.23 -2.81 1.21
C PRO A 29 -15.66 -2.99 0.65
N PRO A 30 -16.11 -2.18 -0.32
CA PRO A 30 -17.49 -2.19 -0.80
C PRO A 30 -17.98 -3.55 -1.32
N TYR A 31 -17.08 -4.38 -1.84
CA TYR A 31 -17.41 -5.71 -2.37
C TYR A 31 -17.86 -6.70 -1.29
N LEU A 32 -17.61 -6.43 -0.01
CA LEU A 32 -18.12 -7.28 1.08
C LEU A 32 -19.63 -7.16 1.25
N GLY A 33 -20.26 -6.08 0.76
CA GLY A 33 -21.72 -5.93 0.73
C GLY A 33 -22.39 -5.94 2.11
N ARG A 34 -21.64 -5.72 3.20
CA ARG A 34 -22.14 -5.72 4.58
C ARG A 34 -21.54 -4.58 5.40
N ARG A 35 -22.19 -4.25 6.52
CA ARG A 35 -21.64 -3.32 7.51
C ARG A 35 -20.54 -3.98 8.34
N ALA A 36 -19.69 -3.16 8.93
CA ALA A 36 -18.67 -3.61 9.86
C ALA A 36 -19.30 -4.21 11.13
N GLU A 37 -18.74 -5.32 11.57
CA GLU A 37 -19.03 -5.95 12.86
C GLU A 37 -17.89 -5.63 13.84
N ALA A 38 -18.12 -5.83 15.14
CA ALA A 38 -17.10 -5.56 16.16
C ALA A 38 -15.78 -6.29 15.90
N ALA A 39 -15.85 -7.53 15.37
CA ALA A 39 -14.66 -8.32 15.03
C ALA A 39 -13.84 -7.74 13.86
N ASP A 40 -14.43 -6.93 12.98
CA ASP A 40 -13.70 -6.32 11.86
C ASP A 40 -12.74 -5.23 12.32
N ILE A 41 -13.01 -4.58 13.46
CA ILE A 41 -12.13 -3.56 14.03
C ILE A 41 -10.73 -4.14 14.31
N GLU A 42 -10.69 -5.37 14.81
CA GLU A 42 -9.45 -6.09 15.10
C GLU A 42 -8.89 -6.78 13.85
N ARG A 43 -9.75 -7.42 13.04
CA ARG A 43 -9.31 -8.23 11.89
C ARG A 43 -8.90 -7.43 10.67
N TYR A 44 -9.43 -6.22 10.50
CA TYR A 44 -9.11 -5.35 9.38
C TYR A 44 -7.98 -4.36 9.74
N GLN A 45 -6.97 -4.86 10.45
CA GLN A 45 -5.74 -4.15 10.76
C GLN A 45 -4.56 -5.13 10.77
N THR A 46 -3.38 -4.64 10.37
CA THR A 46 -2.17 -5.47 10.46
C THR A 46 -1.74 -5.58 11.91
N VAL A 47 -1.05 -6.68 12.26
CA VAL A 47 -0.50 -6.92 13.61
C VAL A 47 0.59 -5.90 14.02
N TYR A 48 0.95 -4.99 13.11
CA TYR A 48 1.93 -3.93 13.31
C TYR A 48 1.37 -2.52 13.02
N ALA A 49 0.04 -2.36 12.96
CA ALA A 49 -0.61 -1.06 12.87
C ALA A 49 -0.26 -0.21 14.10
N ARG A 50 0.04 1.09 13.90
CA ARG A 50 0.48 2.02 14.95
C ARG A 50 -0.25 3.35 14.91
N ASP A 51 -0.30 3.96 13.72
CA ASP A 51 -0.84 5.30 13.54
C ASP A 51 -2.26 5.26 12.94
N PRO A 52 -3.28 5.77 13.64
CA PRO A 52 -4.62 5.90 13.06
C PRO A 52 -4.64 6.96 11.95
N GLY A 53 -5.51 6.79 10.95
CA GLY A 53 -5.79 7.84 9.96
C GLY A 53 -5.86 7.38 8.50
N ALA A 54 -5.50 6.13 8.19
CA ALA A 54 -5.77 5.57 6.87
C ALA A 54 -7.22 5.05 6.78
N ILE A 55 -7.90 5.32 5.66
CA ILE A 55 -9.28 4.84 5.41
C ILE A 55 -9.30 3.35 5.05
N ALA A 56 -8.17 2.76 4.64
CA ALA A 56 -8.09 1.35 4.29
C ALA A 56 -6.88 0.70 4.92
N ALA A 57 -7.05 -0.56 5.35
CA ALA A 57 -5.95 -1.37 5.84
C ALA A 57 -4.98 -1.71 4.71
N PRO A 58 -3.65 -1.74 4.97
CA PRO A 58 -2.67 -2.23 4.01
C PRO A 58 -2.76 -3.76 3.92
N THR A 59 -3.73 -4.24 3.14
CA THR A 59 -4.24 -5.62 3.22
C THR A 59 -3.23 -6.72 2.87
N ALA A 60 -2.14 -6.39 2.17
CA ALA A 60 -1.02 -7.32 1.97
C ALA A 60 -0.32 -7.70 3.29
N GLY A 61 -0.37 -6.80 4.28
CA GLY A 61 0.16 -7.05 5.62
C GLY A 61 -0.71 -7.95 6.48
N LEU A 62 -1.97 -8.20 6.09
CA LEU A 62 -2.88 -9.10 6.83
C LEU A 62 -2.48 -10.58 6.71
N HIS A 63 -1.60 -10.90 5.75
CA HIS A 63 -1.01 -12.24 5.59
C HIS A 63 0.05 -12.58 6.64
N PHE A 64 0.44 -11.60 7.47
CA PHE A 64 1.44 -11.77 8.52
C PHE A 64 0.77 -11.79 9.88
N ASP A 65 0.93 -12.90 10.60
CA ASP A 65 0.70 -12.93 12.03
C ASP A 65 1.99 -12.61 12.81
N LYS A 66 1.85 -12.50 14.14
CA LYS A 66 2.98 -12.21 15.02
C LYS A 66 4.04 -13.32 14.99
N GLN A 67 3.62 -14.58 14.92
CA GLN A 67 4.54 -15.72 14.91
C GLN A 67 5.42 -15.69 13.65
N MET A 68 4.84 -15.47 12.47
CA MET A 68 5.56 -15.33 11.21
C MET A 68 6.59 -14.19 11.26
N LEU A 69 6.21 -13.04 11.84
CA LEU A 69 7.14 -11.91 11.99
C LEU A 69 8.27 -12.20 12.98
N ASP A 70 8.01 -12.98 14.03
CA ASP A 70 9.05 -13.39 14.97
C ASP A 70 10.01 -14.42 14.33
N GLU A 71 9.48 -15.34 13.52
CA GLU A 71 10.28 -16.29 12.73
C GLU A 71 11.20 -15.60 11.71
N THR A 72 10.72 -14.54 11.03
CA THR A 72 11.59 -13.77 10.10
C THR A 72 12.67 -13.00 10.86
N ARG A 73 12.35 -12.41 12.01
CA ARG A 73 13.34 -11.75 12.89
C ARG A 73 14.41 -12.73 13.36
N ALA A 74 14.03 -13.94 13.77
CA ALA A 74 14.96 -14.99 14.18
C ALA A 74 15.91 -15.42 13.04
N LYS A 75 15.47 -15.31 11.78
CA LYS A 75 16.28 -15.52 10.57
C LYS A 75 17.14 -14.29 10.18
N GLY A 76 17.12 -13.23 10.99
CA GLY A 76 17.91 -12.01 10.75
C GLY A 76 17.25 -10.95 9.87
N VAL A 77 15.98 -11.16 9.44
CA VAL A 77 15.25 -10.17 8.66
C VAL A 77 14.97 -8.93 9.53
N LYS A 78 15.32 -7.76 9.02
CA LYS A 78 15.04 -6.47 9.66
C LYS A 78 13.69 -5.94 9.18
N HIS A 79 12.89 -5.37 10.08
CA HIS A 79 11.60 -4.77 9.76
C HIS A 79 11.68 -3.25 9.97
N ALA A 80 11.35 -2.51 8.91
CA ALA A 80 11.13 -1.07 8.94
C ALA A 80 9.66 -0.78 8.64
N TYR A 81 9.13 0.31 9.20
CA TYR A 81 7.73 0.69 9.07
C TYR A 81 7.63 2.08 8.45
N VAL A 82 6.78 2.20 7.43
CA VAL A 82 6.45 3.46 6.76
C VAL A 82 4.94 3.66 6.80
N THR A 83 4.49 4.91 6.75
CA THR A 83 3.08 5.26 6.84
C THR A 83 2.62 5.92 5.54
N LEU A 84 1.47 5.48 5.04
CA LEU A 84 0.71 6.15 3.98
C LEU A 84 -0.73 6.26 4.44
N HIS A 85 -1.21 7.49 4.62
CA HIS A 85 -2.62 7.73 4.89
C HIS A 85 -3.37 7.73 3.56
N VAL A 86 -3.92 6.56 3.26
CA VAL A 86 -4.76 6.29 2.11
C VAL A 86 -6.08 7.06 2.26
N GLY A 87 -6.38 7.93 1.31
CA GLY A 87 -7.59 8.76 1.29
C GLY A 87 -8.80 8.05 0.65
N ALA A 88 -9.97 8.70 0.66
CA ALA A 88 -11.19 8.14 0.05
C ALA A 88 -11.07 7.92 -1.47
N GLY A 89 -10.12 8.61 -2.10
CA GLY A 89 -9.81 8.51 -3.52
C GLY A 89 -9.28 7.15 -3.98
N THR A 90 -8.77 6.32 -3.07
CA THR A 90 -8.07 5.07 -3.41
C THR A 90 -9.00 3.97 -3.93
N PHE A 91 -10.30 4.07 -3.66
CA PHE A 91 -11.31 3.16 -4.21
C PHE A 91 -11.93 3.66 -5.51
N GLN A 92 -11.52 4.83 -6.02
CA GLN A 92 -12.05 5.34 -7.27
C GLN A 92 -11.45 4.58 -8.46
N SER A 93 -12.32 4.06 -9.32
CA SER A 93 -11.92 3.47 -10.60
C SER A 93 -11.18 4.52 -11.46
N LEU A 94 -10.16 4.08 -12.21
CA LEU A 94 -9.50 4.93 -13.20
C LEU A 94 -10.56 5.42 -14.19
N ARG A 95 -10.71 6.75 -14.31
CA ARG A 95 -11.90 7.35 -14.95
C ARG A 95 -11.83 7.39 -16.48
N LYS A 96 -10.77 6.89 -17.13
CA LYS A 96 -10.60 6.99 -18.60
C LYS A 96 -9.75 5.86 -19.18
N GLU A 97 -9.98 5.56 -20.46
CA GLU A 97 -9.15 4.70 -21.31
C GLU A 97 -7.72 5.26 -21.50
N ASN A 98 -7.56 6.59 -21.39
CA ASN A 98 -6.25 7.24 -21.45
C ASN A 98 -5.54 7.20 -20.10
N ILE A 99 -4.54 6.31 -20.00
CA ILE A 99 -3.71 6.12 -18.82
C ILE A 99 -3.00 7.41 -18.39
N ASP A 100 -2.60 8.25 -19.35
CA ASP A 100 -1.81 9.46 -19.11
C ASP A 100 -2.58 10.60 -18.44
N GLU A 101 -3.92 10.56 -18.52
CA GLU A 101 -4.80 11.55 -17.91
C GLU A 101 -5.21 11.17 -16.48
N ASN A 102 -4.89 9.96 -16.03
CA ASN A 102 -5.23 9.52 -14.69
C ASN A 102 -4.29 10.18 -13.67
N ARG A 103 -4.88 10.95 -12.75
CA ARG A 103 -4.20 11.47 -11.57
C ARG A 103 -4.69 10.71 -10.35
N LEU A 104 -3.78 10.17 -9.56
CA LEU A 104 -4.12 9.68 -8.24
C LEU A 104 -4.39 10.87 -7.32
N HIS A 105 -5.28 10.67 -6.35
CA HIS A 105 -5.44 11.63 -5.27
C HIS A 105 -4.14 11.68 -4.46
N SER A 106 -3.80 12.88 -3.99
CA SER A 106 -2.65 13.08 -3.11
C SER A 106 -2.87 12.32 -1.81
N GLU A 107 -1.88 11.53 -1.41
CA GLU A 107 -1.89 10.75 -0.17
C GLU A 107 -0.72 11.18 0.71
N ARG A 108 -0.96 11.24 2.03
CA ARG A 108 0.06 11.66 2.98
C ARG A 108 1.01 10.50 3.29
N VAL A 109 2.29 10.67 3.01
CA VAL A 109 3.37 9.72 3.27
C VAL A 109 4.20 10.19 4.47
N ILE A 110 4.63 9.24 5.29
CA ILE A 110 5.64 9.46 6.32
C ILE A 110 6.68 8.33 6.24
N VAL A 111 7.92 8.70 5.93
CA VAL A 111 9.12 7.87 6.04
C VAL A 111 10.02 8.56 7.06
N SER A 112 10.02 8.03 8.29
CA SER A 112 10.80 8.61 9.39
C SER A 112 12.31 8.42 9.19
N GLU A 113 13.11 9.24 9.88
CA GLU A 113 14.56 9.07 9.93
C GLU A 113 14.97 7.64 10.34
N VAL A 114 14.25 7.04 11.29
CA VAL A 114 14.50 5.67 11.77
C VAL A 114 14.29 4.65 10.65
N ALA A 115 13.17 4.75 9.92
CA ALA A 115 12.85 3.84 8.82
C ALA A 115 13.86 4.00 7.67
N MET A 116 14.14 5.25 7.28
CA MET A 116 15.14 5.59 6.28
C MET A 116 16.52 5.01 6.64
N THR A 117 16.97 5.22 7.87
CA THR A 117 18.28 4.72 8.35
C THR A 117 18.36 3.20 8.30
N GLN A 118 17.30 2.50 8.73
CA GLN A 118 17.26 1.04 8.70
C GLN A 118 17.32 0.48 7.27
N ILE A 119 16.56 1.09 6.37
CA ILE A 119 16.46 0.66 4.96
C ILE A 119 17.78 0.94 4.23
N ASN A 120 18.34 2.14 4.38
CA ASN A 120 19.62 2.49 3.76
C ASN A 120 20.75 1.58 4.26
N ARG A 121 20.82 1.31 5.58
CA ARG A 121 21.80 0.35 6.11
C ARG A 121 21.65 -1.06 5.54
N ALA A 122 20.42 -1.52 5.36
CA ALA A 122 20.18 -2.84 4.76
C ALA A 122 20.66 -2.87 3.31
N ARG A 123 20.42 -1.80 2.55
CA ARG A 123 20.89 -1.63 1.17
C ARG A 123 22.43 -1.54 1.08
N ASP A 124 23.06 -0.74 1.92
CA ASP A 124 24.53 -0.59 1.98
C ASP A 124 25.23 -1.91 2.34
N ALA A 125 24.55 -2.77 3.11
CA ALA A 125 25.01 -4.12 3.43
C ALA A 125 24.75 -5.15 2.31
N GLY A 126 24.25 -4.73 1.13
CA GLY A 126 23.89 -5.61 0.02
C GLY A 126 22.61 -6.43 0.24
N GLY A 127 21.80 -6.04 1.23
CA GLY A 127 20.50 -6.64 1.50
C GLY A 127 19.43 -6.21 0.50
N ARG A 128 18.33 -6.98 0.48
CA ARG A 128 17.14 -6.68 -0.34
C ARG A 128 16.09 -5.93 0.47
N ILE A 129 15.45 -4.95 -0.16
CA ILE A 129 14.30 -4.23 0.37
C ILE A 129 13.02 -4.85 -0.19
N ILE A 130 12.25 -5.49 0.68
CA ILE A 130 11.00 -6.18 0.33
C ILE A 130 9.84 -5.33 0.84
N ALA A 131 9.08 -4.73 -0.07
CA ALA A 131 7.91 -3.96 0.26
C ALA A 131 6.70 -4.86 0.50
N VAL A 132 5.99 -4.68 1.61
CA VAL A 132 4.74 -5.38 1.92
C VAL A 132 3.56 -4.46 1.60
N GLY A 133 2.97 -4.67 0.43
CA GLY A 133 1.87 -3.90 -0.13
C GLY A 133 2.32 -2.78 -1.07
N THR A 134 1.47 -2.47 -2.05
CA THR A 134 1.67 -1.39 -3.04
C THR A 134 1.75 -0.01 -2.40
N THR A 135 1.06 0.20 -1.29
CA THR A 135 1.16 1.37 -0.43
C THR A 135 2.60 1.59 0.06
N ALA A 136 3.26 0.54 0.56
CA ALA A 136 4.65 0.62 0.99
C ALA A 136 5.57 0.93 -0.20
N VAL A 137 5.32 0.31 -1.37
CA VAL A 137 6.08 0.62 -2.60
C VAL A 137 6.02 2.12 -2.90
N ARG A 138 4.82 2.71 -2.95
CA ARG A 138 4.67 4.15 -3.24
C ARG A 138 5.34 5.04 -2.20
N SER A 139 5.24 4.69 -0.91
CA SER A 139 5.92 5.44 0.15
C SER A 139 7.44 5.43 -0.01
N LEU A 140 8.01 4.25 -0.30
CA LEU A 140 9.45 4.08 -0.48
C LEU A 140 9.94 4.80 -1.74
N GLU A 141 9.29 4.58 -2.88
CA GLU A 141 9.67 5.20 -4.15
C GLU A 141 9.46 6.73 -4.15
N CYS A 142 8.49 7.25 -3.39
CA CYS A 142 8.33 8.69 -3.17
C CYS A 142 9.49 9.31 -2.37
N ALA A 143 10.04 8.56 -1.41
CA ALA A 143 11.14 9.01 -0.56
C ALA A 143 12.53 8.65 -1.14
N ALA A 144 12.57 7.92 -2.26
CA ALA A 144 13.80 7.46 -2.89
C ALA A 144 14.46 8.57 -3.72
N HIS A 145 15.78 8.65 -3.63
CA HIS A 145 16.63 9.53 -4.40
C HIS A 145 17.99 8.88 -4.60
N ASP A 146 18.37 8.68 -5.87
CA ASP A 146 19.63 8.03 -6.27
C ASP A 146 19.84 6.65 -5.62
N GLY A 147 18.75 5.90 -5.43
CA GLY A 147 18.77 4.55 -4.84
C GLY A 147 18.76 4.50 -3.31
N HIS A 148 18.86 5.64 -2.61
CA HIS A 148 18.74 5.74 -1.15
C HIS A 148 17.46 6.46 -0.74
N LEU A 149 16.97 6.18 0.45
CA LEU A 149 15.85 6.91 1.02
C LEU A 149 16.32 8.20 1.71
N ARG A 150 15.49 9.24 1.63
CA ARG A 150 15.54 10.41 2.50
C ARG A 150 14.38 10.38 3.48
N GLU A 151 14.53 11.05 4.62
CA GLU A 151 13.38 11.33 5.47
C GLU A 151 12.34 12.11 4.66
N PHE A 152 11.08 11.71 4.76
CA PHE A 152 9.99 12.32 4.02
C PHE A 152 8.73 12.40 4.87
N SER A 153 8.14 13.58 4.96
CA SER A 153 6.79 13.77 5.51
C SER A 153 6.08 14.78 4.63
N GLY A 154 5.10 14.31 3.87
CA GLY A 154 4.43 15.15 2.88
C GLY A 154 3.36 14.42 2.13
N GLU A 155 2.97 15.02 1.01
CA GLU A 155 1.94 14.52 0.11
C GLU A 155 2.58 13.93 -1.14
N THR A 156 2.00 12.84 -1.66
CA THR A 156 2.44 12.22 -2.92
C THR A 156 1.25 11.91 -3.82
N ASP A 157 1.39 12.26 -5.10
CA ASP A 157 0.52 11.84 -6.18
C ASP A 157 1.21 10.81 -7.10
N LEU A 158 2.34 10.23 -6.64
CA LEU A 158 3.16 9.30 -7.40
C LEU A 158 2.30 8.16 -7.99
N PHE A 159 2.23 8.14 -9.33
CA PHE A 159 1.53 7.14 -10.11
C PHE A 159 2.52 6.25 -10.85
N ILE A 160 2.67 5.01 -10.35
CA ILE A 160 3.61 4.03 -10.90
C ILE A 160 2.91 3.24 -12.01
N ARG A 161 3.53 3.23 -13.20
CA ARG A 161 3.03 2.58 -14.42
C ARG A 161 4.19 1.97 -15.21
N PRO A 162 3.93 1.04 -16.15
CA PRO A 162 4.99 0.42 -16.95
C PRO A 162 5.95 1.46 -17.56
N GLY A 163 7.26 1.18 -17.49
CA GLY A 163 8.33 2.12 -17.81
C GLY A 163 8.87 2.93 -16.63
N TYR A 164 8.26 2.84 -15.44
CA TYR A 164 8.80 3.41 -14.21
C TYR A 164 10.07 2.68 -13.76
N GLN A 165 11.11 3.44 -13.40
CA GLN A 165 12.35 2.91 -12.85
C GLN A 165 12.29 2.89 -11.32
N PHE A 166 12.20 1.69 -10.75
CA PHE A 166 12.21 1.50 -9.30
C PHE A 166 13.62 1.74 -8.75
N GLN A 167 13.71 2.55 -7.71
CA GLN A 167 14.99 2.96 -7.12
C GLN A 167 15.29 2.22 -5.82
N CYS A 168 14.26 1.89 -5.03
CA CYS A 168 14.44 1.38 -3.67
C CYS A 168 13.92 -0.04 -3.46
N VAL A 169 12.88 -0.47 -4.19
CA VAL A 169 12.22 -1.75 -3.92
C VAL A 169 12.79 -2.89 -4.77
N ASP A 170 13.23 -3.98 -4.13
CA ASP A 170 13.81 -5.16 -4.80
C ASP A 170 12.83 -6.35 -4.92
N ALA A 171 11.80 -6.37 -4.09
CA ALA A 171 10.70 -7.34 -4.18
C ALA A 171 9.41 -6.77 -3.56
N VAL A 172 8.26 -7.29 -3.99
CA VAL A 172 6.95 -6.86 -3.49
C VAL A 172 6.14 -8.07 -3.04
N ILE A 173 5.57 -8.00 -1.83
CA ILE A 173 4.51 -8.89 -1.38
C ILE A 173 3.19 -8.14 -1.49
N THR A 174 2.22 -8.65 -2.25
CA THR A 174 0.94 -7.95 -2.45
C THR A 174 -0.20 -8.93 -2.76
N ASN A 175 -1.45 -8.49 -2.63
CA ASN A 175 -2.63 -9.26 -3.03
C ASN A 175 -2.80 -9.28 -4.56
N PHE A 176 -3.69 -10.16 -5.05
CA PHE A 176 -4.22 -10.03 -6.41
C PHE A 176 -5.19 -8.85 -6.51
N HIS A 177 -4.99 -8.01 -7.53
CA HIS A 177 -5.68 -6.74 -7.74
C HIS A 177 -6.76 -6.85 -8.82
N LEU A 178 -7.67 -5.88 -8.86
CA LEU A 178 -8.71 -5.82 -9.88
C LEU A 178 -8.13 -5.57 -11.28
N PRO A 179 -8.75 -6.13 -12.33
CA PRO A 179 -8.53 -5.67 -13.70
C PRO A 179 -8.72 -4.15 -13.80
N GLN A 180 -7.93 -3.50 -14.66
CA GLN A 180 -8.01 -2.06 -14.92
C GLN A 180 -7.83 -1.16 -13.67
N SER A 181 -7.10 -1.65 -12.65
CA SER A 181 -6.76 -0.86 -11.46
C SER A 181 -5.34 -0.26 -11.54
N SER A 182 -5.14 0.88 -10.88
CA SER A 182 -3.81 1.47 -10.69
C SER A 182 -2.84 0.52 -9.98
N LEU A 183 -3.34 -0.32 -9.08
CA LEU A 183 -2.54 -1.33 -8.38
C LEU A 183 -2.06 -2.43 -9.33
N LEU A 184 -2.90 -2.88 -10.27
CA LEU A 184 -2.49 -3.82 -11.31
C LEU A 184 -1.42 -3.22 -12.22
N MET A 185 -1.54 -1.93 -12.54
CA MET A 185 -0.52 -1.22 -13.32
C MET A 185 0.82 -1.14 -12.59
N LEU A 186 0.82 -0.88 -11.28
CA LEU A 186 2.02 -0.84 -10.46
C LEU A 186 2.74 -2.20 -10.45
N VAL A 187 2.01 -3.29 -10.20
CA VAL A 187 2.64 -4.63 -10.20
C VAL A 187 3.11 -5.05 -11.59
N ALA A 188 2.42 -4.61 -12.65
CA ALA A 188 2.86 -4.82 -14.04
C ALA A 188 4.10 -4.00 -14.38
N ALA A 189 4.22 -2.78 -13.86
CA ALA A 189 5.43 -1.98 -13.98
C ALA A 189 6.62 -2.62 -13.26
N PHE A 190 6.36 -3.24 -12.10
CA PHE A 190 7.39 -3.86 -11.30
C PHE A 190 7.88 -5.19 -11.91
N ALA A 191 6.98 -6.14 -12.13
CA ALA A 191 7.34 -7.51 -12.48
C ALA A 191 7.22 -7.84 -13.99
N GLY A 192 6.79 -6.88 -14.80
CA GLY A 192 6.55 -7.04 -16.23
C GLY A 192 5.11 -7.40 -16.56
N LYS A 193 4.56 -6.75 -17.58
CA LYS A 193 3.14 -6.89 -17.98
C LYS A 193 2.80 -8.34 -18.34
N GLU A 194 3.60 -8.97 -19.20
CA GLU A 194 3.31 -10.33 -19.69
C GLU A 194 3.38 -11.36 -18.56
N ARG A 195 4.38 -11.24 -17.68
CA ARG A 195 4.54 -12.10 -16.50
C ARG A 195 3.35 -11.97 -15.55
N ILE A 196 2.91 -10.74 -15.27
CA ILE A 196 1.73 -10.50 -14.42
C ILE A 196 0.46 -11.08 -15.07
N LEU A 197 0.21 -10.84 -16.35
CA LEU A 197 -0.98 -11.39 -17.02
C LEU A 197 -0.99 -12.92 -17.03
N SER A 198 0.17 -13.55 -17.25
CA SER A 198 0.33 -15.01 -17.18
C SER A 198 0.05 -15.54 -15.77
N ALA A 199 0.59 -14.88 -14.73
CA ALA A 199 0.35 -15.23 -13.33
C ALA A 199 -1.14 -15.11 -12.96
N TYR A 200 -1.83 -14.06 -13.42
CA TYR A 200 -3.26 -13.87 -13.18
C TYR A 200 -4.10 -14.93 -13.89
N ALA A 201 -3.76 -15.28 -15.13
CA ALA A 201 -4.44 -16.35 -15.86
C ALA A 201 -4.26 -17.70 -15.14
N HIS A 202 -3.08 -17.97 -14.59
CA HIS A 202 -2.84 -19.14 -13.75
C HIS A 202 -3.67 -19.10 -12.46
N ALA A 203 -3.69 -17.98 -11.75
CA ALA A 203 -4.44 -17.80 -10.51
C ALA A 203 -5.95 -18.04 -10.71
N VAL A 204 -6.52 -17.51 -11.79
CA VAL A 204 -7.93 -17.75 -12.17
C VAL A 204 -8.17 -19.23 -12.47
N ARG A 205 -7.32 -19.88 -13.28
CA ARG A 205 -7.47 -21.32 -13.59
C ARG A 205 -7.39 -22.22 -12.35
N ASN A 206 -6.65 -21.80 -11.33
CA ASN A 206 -6.45 -22.56 -10.10
C ASN A 206 -7.31 -22.05 -8.93
N ALA A 207 -8.34 -21.23 -9.21
CA ALA A 207 -9.30 -20.73 -8.22
C ALA A 207 -8.65 -20.04 -7.00
N TYR A 208 -7.57 -19.30 -7.22
CA TYR A 208 -7.02 -18.40 -6.21
C TYR A 208 -8.07 -17.36 -5.82
N ARG A 209 -8.03 -16.94 -4.56
CA ARG A 209 -8.89 -15.89 -4.03
C ARG A 209 -8.24 -14.54 -4.31
N PHE A 210 -9.01 -13.59 -4.80
CA PHE A 210 -8.51 -12.25 -5.15
C PHE A 210 -8.86 -11.23 -4.06
N PHE A 211 -8.41 -9.99 -4.21
CA PHE A 211 -8.74 -8.85 -3.34
C PHE A 211 -8.07 -8.89 -1.97
N SER A 212 -8.53 -8.00 -1.08
CA SER A 212 -7.95 -7.72 0.23
C SER A 212 -7.85 -8.93 1.14
N TYR A 213 -8.84 -9.83 1.08
CA TYR A 213 -8.90 -11.07 1.88
C TYR A 213 -8.57 -12.33 1.06
N GLY A 214 -8.07 -12.14 -0.16
CA GLY A 214 -7.67 -13.23 -1.04
C GLY A 214 -6.30 -13.78 -0.71
N ASP A 215 -5.65 -14.38 -1.69
CA ASP A 215 -4.28 -14.88 -1.60
C ASP A 215 -3.26 -13.77 -1.93
N SER A 216 -1.98 -14.07 -1.74
CA SER A 216 -0.86 -13.14 -1.96
C SER A 216 0.08 -13.60 -3.07
N MET A 217 0.86 -12.65 -3.57
CA MET A 217 1.92 -12.82 -4.55
C MET A 217 3.24 -12.32 -3.97
N PHE A 218 4.33 -13.02 -4.27
CA PHE A 218 5.69 -12.53 -4.11
C PHE A 218 6.25 -12.22 -5.50
N LEU A 219 6.61 -10.95 -5.73
CA LEU A 219 7.05 -10.45 -7.01
C LEU A 219 8.52 -10.00 -6.92
N THR A 220 9.26 -10.28 -7.97
CA THR A 220 10.60 -9.74 -8.22
C THR A 220 10.54 -8.88 -9.48
N PRO A 221 11.44 -7.89 -9.63
CA PRO A 221 11.42 -7.02 -10.80
C PRO A 221 11.58 -7.81 -12.09
N GLU A 222 11.06 -7.27 -13.19
CA GLU A 222 11.45 -7.70 -14.53
C GLU A 222 12.96 -7.48 -14.67
N ARG A 223 13.67 -8.54 -15.05
CA ARG A 223 15.10 -8.46 -15.39
C ARG A 223 15.16 -8.50 -16.91
N ASP A 224 15.90 -7.56 -17.48
CA ASP A 224 16.34 -7.64 -18.88
C ASP A 224 17.16 -8.92 -19.12
#